data_AF-A0A833LNP2-F1
#
_entry.id   AF-A0A833LNP2-F1
#
_cell.length_a   1.000
_cell.length_b   1.000
_cell.length_c   1.000
_cell.angle_alpha   90.00
_cell.angle_beta   90.00
_cell.angle_gamma   90.00
#
_symmetry.space_group_name_H-M   'P 1'
#
loop_
_entity.id
_entity.type
_entity.pdbx_description
1 polymer ?
#
loop_
_entity_poly.entity_id
_entity_poly.type
_entity_poly.pdbx_seq_one_letter_code
_entity_poly.pdbx_strand_id
1 'polypeptide(L)'
;HEVDALRAGPPLPRERVSAAFAAHGLHLLAPPPAAVAYIAGCEVGGSDGLHMVMDSPDGPVSVLYLRGRKVDACVDFRRDGLVGRIVPVADGALVLLAHDDHAFAAIEAAWRAALEGPRIAAREVPATAVAPLAAAEPLAR
;
A
#
# COMPACT_ATOMS: atom_id res chain seq x y z
N HIS A 1 -10.08 22.39 4.18
CA HIS A 1 -10.58 22.88 2.88
C HIS A 1 -10.45 21.74 1.87
N GLU A 2 -11.57 21.12 1.54
CA GLU A 2 -11.69 19.86 0.78
C GLU A 2 -12.46 20.15 -0.53
N VAL A 3 -11.81 20.85 -1.47
CA VAL A 3 -12.42 21.16 -2.78
C VAL A 3 -11.48 20.81 -3.95
N ASP A 4 -10.18 20.60 -3.70
CA ASP A 4 -9.20 20.17 -4.71
C ASP A 4 -8.94 18.65 -4.74
N ALA A 5 -9.58 17.86 -3.87
CA ALA A 5 -9.34 16.42 -3.75
C ALA A 5 -9.77 15.58 -4.98
N LEU A 6 -10.37 16.21 -6.00
CA LEU A 6 -10.75 15.56 -7.26
C LEU A 6 -10.22 16.29 -8.50
N ARG A 7 -9.34 17.29 -8.34
CA ARG A 7 -8.70 17.98 -9.47
C ARG A 7 -7.28 17.47 -9.70
N ALA A 8 -7.16 16.67 -10.76
CA ALA A 8 -5.91 16.25 -11.38
C ALA A 8 -5.00 17.46 -11.68
N GLY A 9 -3.95 17.64 -10.89
CA GLY A 9 -2.82 18.52 -11.20
C GLY A 9 -1.68 17.71 -11.82
N PRO A 10 -0.62 18.35 -12.33
CA PRO A 10 0.56 17.61 -12.76
C PRO A 10 1.13 16.78 -11.59
N PRO A 11 1.70 15.58 -11.87
CA PRO A 11 2.26 14.76 -10.81
C PRO A 11 3.31 15.49 -9.97
N LEU A 12 3.27 15.25 -8.67
CA LEU A 12 4.23 15.80 -7.73
C LEU A 12 5.61 15.13 -7.90
N PRO A 13 6.71 15.85 -7.65
CA PRO A 13 8.02 15.24 -7.51
C PRO A 13 8.00 14.16 -6.43
N ARG A 14 8.66 13.02 -6.68
CA ARG A 14 8.66 11.87 -5.75
C ARG A 14 9.26 12.25 -4.40
N GLU A 15 10.22 13.16 -4.39
CA GLU A 15 10.86 13.70 -3.19
C GLU A 15 9.85 14.41 -2.30
N ARG A 16 8.88 15.14 -2.89
CA ARG A 16 7.81 15.80 -2.16
C ARG A 16 6.87 14.78 -1.51
N VAL A 17 6.55 13.70 -2.22
CA VAL A 17 5.72 12.61 -1.68
C VAL A 17 6.46 11.92 -0.53
N SER A 18 7.72 11.52 -0.72
CA SER A 18 8.54 10.93 0.34
C SER A 18 8.69 11.84 1.56
N ALA A 19 8.87 13.15 1.35
CA ALA A 19 8.97 14.12 2.44
C ALA A 19 7.67 14.24 3.24
N ALA A 20 6.50 14.17 2.59
CA ALA A 20 5.21 14.15 3.28
C ALA A 20 5.05 12.88 4.13
N PHE A 21 5.42 11.70 3.62
CA PHE A 21 5.46 10.48 4.43
C PHE A 21 6.41 10.61 5.63
N ALA A 22 7.63 11.13 5.41
CA ALA A 22 8.60 11.32 6.48
C ALA A 22 8.11 12.32 7.56
N ALA A 23 7.40 13.38 7.17
CA ALA A 23 6.79 14.33 8.11
C ALA A 23 5.74 13.69 9.03
N HIS A 24 5.11 12.59 8.58
CA HIS A 24 4.18 11.77 9.38
C HIS A 24 4.88 10.56 10.04
N GLY A 25 6.22 10.55 10.07
CA GLY A 25 7.02 9.50 10.71
C GLY A 25 6.99 8.16 9.97
N LEU A 26 6.72 8.19 8.66
CA LEU A 26 6.69 7.01 7.79
C LEU A 26 7.89 7.05 6.83
N HIS A 27 8.59 5.93 6.71
CA HIS A 27 9.69 5.79 5.77
C HIS A 27 9.29 4.82 4.66
N LEU A 28 9.25 5.32 3.42
CA LEU A 28 9.03 4.48 2.25
C LEU A 28 10.28 3.63 1.99
N LEU A 29 10.07 2.35 1.73
CA LEU A 29 11.11 1.36 1.43
C LEU A 29 11.50 1.34 -0.06
N ALA A 30 10.67 1.91 -0.93
CA ALA A 30 10.96 2.14 -2.34
C ALA A 30 10.36 3.48 -2.81
N PRO A 31 10.74 4.00 -4.00
CA PRO A 31 10.19 5.24 -4.52
C PRO A 31 8.65 5.21 -4.58
N PRO A 32 7.95 6.28 -4.14
CA PRO A 32 6.48 6.34 -4.19
C PRO A 32 5.98 6.32 -5.64
N PRO A 33 4.72 5.92 -5.90
CA PRO A 33 4.13 5.92 -7.24
C PRO A 33 4.26 7.27 -7.95
N ALA A 34 4.53 7.26 -9.26
CA ALA A 34 4.82 8.48 -10.03
C ALA A 34 3.59 9.39 -10.24
N ALA A 35 2.39 8.84 -10.14
CA ALA A 35 1.14 9.49 -10.54
C ALA A 35 0.46 10.28 -9.41
N VAL A 36 1.12 10.48 -8.27
CA VAL A 36 0.57 11.24 -7.14
C VAL A 36 0.51 12.72 -7.52
N ALA A 37 -0.69 13.24 -7.77
CA ALA A 37 -0.93 14.65 -8.14
C ALA A 37 -1.20 15.55 -6.92
N TYR A 38 -1.60 14.96 -5.80
CA TYR A 38 -1.88 15.66 -4.56
C TYR A 38 -1.47 14.83 -3.35
N ILE A 39 -1.04 15.48 -2.27
CA ILE A 39 -0.80 14.86 -0.97
C ILE A 39 -1.00 15.89 0.16
N ALA A 40 -1.72 15.51 1.20
CA ALA A 40 -1.87 16.29 2.42
C ALA A 40 -2.12 15.39 3.64
N GLY A 41 -1.72 15.86 4.81
CA GLY A 41 -2.15 15.29 6.08
C GLY A 41 -3.66 15.38 6.23
N CYS A 42 -4.28 14.29 6.69
CA CYS A 42 -5.71 14.18 6.87
C CYS A 42 -6.00 13.44 8.17
N GLU A 43 -6.87 14.02 9.00
CA GLU A 43 -7.38 13.35 10.20
C GLU A 43 -8.74 12.72 9.85
N VAL A 44 -8.80 11.39 9.85
CA VAL A 44 -10.03 10.65 9.54
C VAL A 44 -10.44 9.82 10.76
N GLY A 45 -11.56 10.19 11.39
CA GLY A 45 -12.10 9.46 12.55
C GLY A 45 -11.09 9.33 13.69
N GLY A 46 -10.26 10.36 13.92
CA GLY A 46 -9.21 10.38 14.94
C GLY A 46 -7.93 9.59 14.57
N SER A 47 -7.83 9.06 13.35
CA SER A 47 -6.59 8.47 12.83
C SER A 47 -5.82 9.51 12.02
N ASP A 48 -4.55 9.71 12.35
CA ASP A 48 -3.62 10.49 11.53
C ASP A 48 -3.28 9.71 10.25
N GLY A 49 -3.31 10.40 9.12
CA GLY A 49 -3.17 9.78 7.82
C GLY A 49 -2.76 10.76 6.74
N LEU A 50 -2.50 10.21 5.56
CA LEU A 50 -2.19 10.96 4.35
C LEU A 50 -3.28 10.72 3.33
N HIS A 51 -3.90 11.81 2.85
CA HIS A 51 -4.80 11.78 1.70
C HIS A 51 -4.02 12.22 0.46
N MET A 52 -4.07 11.38 -0.56
CA MET A 52 -3.44 11.57 -1.85
C MET A 52 -4.48 11.46 -2.95
N VAL A 53 -4.19 12.09 -4.09
CA VAL A 53 -4.96 11.88 -5.32
C VAL A 53 -3.98 11.41 -6.39
N MET A 54 -4.35 10.34 -7.08
CA MET A 54 -3.59 9.80 -8.19
C MET A 54 -4.41 9.88 -9.46
N ASP A 55 -3.80 10.40 -10.52
CA ASP A 55 -4.43 10.36 -11.83
C ASP A 55 -4.34 8.97 -12.41
N SER A 56 -5.44 8.50 -12.99
CA SER A 56 -5.52 7.26 -13.75
C SER A 56 -6.28 7.48 -15.06
N PRO A 57 -6.12 6.61 -16.07
CA PRO A 57 -6.84 6.74 -17.35
C PRO A 57 -8.37 6.81 -17.19
N ASP A 58 -8.91 6.13 -16.18
CA ASP A 58 -10.34 6.04 -15.90
C ASP A 58 -10.85 7.14 -14.95
N GLY A 59 -9.96 8.02 -14.50
CA GLY A 59 -10.27 9.14 -13.63
C GLY A 59 -9.39 9.21 -12.37
N PRO A 60 -9.56 10.24 -11.54
CA PRO A 60 -8.78 10.38 -10.32
C PRO A 60 -9.16 9.30 -9.30
N VAL A 61 -8.15 8.78 -8.62
CA VAL A 61 -8.31 7.87 -7.48
C VAL A 61 -7.83 8.56 -6.22
N SER A 62 -8.73 8.72 -5.25
CA SER A 62 -8.39 9.15 -3.91
C SER A 62 -7.77 7.98 -3.16
N VAL A 63 -6.59 8.20 -2.60
CA VAL A 63 -5.82 7.21 -1.85
C VAL A 63 -5.57 7.75 -0.45
N LEU A 64 -6.02 7.04 0.58
CA LEU A 64 -5.74 7.38 1.96
C LEU A 64 -4.84 6.33 2.58
N TYR A 65 -3.76 6.74 3.23
CA TYR A 65 -3.00 5.88 4.12
C TYR A 65 -3.33 6.23 5.56
N LEU A 66 -3.88 5.28 6.31
CA LEU A 66 -4.28 5.43 7.71
C LEU A 66 -3.31 4.65 8.58
N ARG A 67 -2.42 5.36 9.28
CA ARG A 67 -1.39 4.74 10.12
C ARG A 67 -2.03 4.04 11.32
N GLY A 68 -1.53 2.85 11.68
CA GLY A 68 -2.00 2.11 12.85
C GLY A 68 -3.40 1.49 12.70
N ARG A 69 -4.16 1.83 11.65
CA ARG A 69 -5.46 1.23 11.37
C ARG A 69 -5.27 -0.24 11.00
N LYS A 70 -5.76 -1.15 11.85
CA LYS A 70 -5.73 -2.59 11.60
C LYS A 70 -7.01 -3.04 10.93
N VAL A 71 -6.85 -3.82 9.87
CA VAL A 71 -7.92 -4.44 9.08
C VAL A 71 -7.45 -5.86 8.76
N ASP A 72 -8.30 -6.85 8.99
CA ASP A 72 -7.88 -8.26 8.93
C ASP A 72 -7.73 -8.77 7.49
N ALA A 73 -8.45 -8.16 6.54
CA ALA A 73 -8.48 -8.56 5.15
C ALA A 73 -8.75 -7.38 4.23
N CYS A 74 -8.51 -7.59 2.93
CA CYS A 74 -8.98 -6.68 1.90
C CYS A 74 -10.51 -6.64 1.88
N VAL A 75 -11.09 -5.44 1.81
CA VAL A 75 -12.55 -5.24 1.78
C VAL A 75 -12.91 -4.26 0.68
N ASP A 76 -13.72 -4.72 -0.27
CA ASP A 76 -14.34 -3.88 -1.29
C ASP A 76 -15.73 -3.42 -0.83
N PHE A 77 -16.08 -2.18 -1.15
CA PHE A 77 -17.37 -1.59 -0.80
C PHE A 77 -17.84 -0.62 -1.88
N ARG A 78 -19.13 -0.29 -1.85
CA ARG A 78 -19.72 0.78 -2.66
C ARG A 78 -20.51 1.70 -1.76
N ARG A 79 -20.34 3.01 -1.93
CA ARG A 79 -21.02 4.01 -1.11
C ARG A 79 -21.16 5.32 -1.88
N ASP A 80 -22.36 5.88 -1.89
CA ASP A 80 -22.64 7.20 -2.46
C ASP A 80 -22.15 7.36 -3.91
N GLY A 81 -22.24 6.28 -4.71
CA GLY A 81 -21.80 6.26 -6.11
C GLY A 81 -20.28 6.08 -6.32
N LEU A 82 -19.52 5.85 -5.25
CA LEU A 82 -18.11 5.51 -5.29
C LEU A 82 -17.89 4.02 -5.02
N VAL A 83 -16.88 3.47 -5.68
CA VAL A 83 -16.29 2.18 -5.33
C VAL A 83 -15.12 2.44 -4.40
N GLY A 84 -14.99 1.62 -3.36
CA GLY A 84 -13.91 1.71 -2.41
C GLY A 84 -13.27 0.36 -2.12
N ARG A 85 -11.98 0.39 -1.81
CA ARG A 85 -11.21 -0.78 -1.37
C ARG A 85 -10.36 -0.42 -0.17
N ILE A 86 -10.44 -1.21 0.89
CA ILE A 86 -9.55 -1.13 2.05
C ILE A 86 -8.56 -2.27 1.98
N VAL A 87 -7.28 -1.96 2.07
CA VAL A 87 -6.18 -2.91 1.93
C VAL A 87 -5.27 -2.82 3.17
N PRO A 88 -5.04 -3.92 3.90
CA PRO A 88 -4.01 -3.93 4.93
C PRO A 88 -2.62 -3.82 4.30
N VAL A 89 -1.82 -2.84 4.74
CA VAL A 89 -0.47 -2.59 4.22
C VAL A 89 0.44 -2.07 5.32
N ALA A 90 1.64 -2.63 5.42
CA ALA A 90 2.62 -2.30 6.46
C ALA A 90 1.99 -2.27 7.87
N ASP A 91 2.16 -1.18 8.63
CA ASP A 91 1.56 -0.99 9.95
C ASP A 91 0.16 -0.34 9.93
N GLY A 92 -0.45 -0.13 8.76
CA GLY A 92 -1.73 0.56 8.61
C GLY A 92 -2.64 -0.03 7.54
N ALA A 93 -3.48 0.84 6.97
CA ALA A 93 -4.39 0.47 5.89
C ALA A 93 -4.37 1.52 4.77
N LEU A 94 -4.44 1.06 3.53
CA LEU A 94 -4.68 1.87 2.35
C LEU A 94 -6.17 1.86 2.04
N VAL A 95 -6.75 3.01 1.77
CA VAL A 95 -8.14 3.14 1.29
C VAL A 95 -8.09 3.76 -0.10
N LEU A 96 -8.66 3.07 -1.07
CA LEU A 96 -8.82 3.52 -2.45
C LEU A 96 -10.28 3.91 -2.65
N LEU A 97 -10.53 5.04 -3.30
CA LEU A 97 -11.86 5.55 -3.63
C LEU A 97 -11.86 6.14 -5.03
N ALA A 98 -12.80 5.71 -5.87
CA ALA A 98 -13.00 6.25 -7.23
C ALA A 98 -14.41 5.91 -7.73
N HIS A 99 -14.74 6.32 -8.96
CA HIS A 99 -16.01 5.98 -9.60
C HIS A 99 -16.09 4.51 -10.04
N ASP A 100 -14.95 3.88 -10.33
CA ASP A 100 -14.80 2.46 -10.62
C ASP A 100 -13.52 1.90 -9.98
N ASP A 101 -13.27 0.60 -10.11
CA ASP A 101 -12.14 -0.10 -9.48
C ASP A 101 -11.02 -0.48 -10.45
N HIS A 102 -11.06 -0.04 -11.71
CA HIS A 102 -10.14 -0.51 -12.75
C HIS A 102 -8.67 -0.25 -12.40
N ALA A 103 -8.37 0.90 -11.81
CA ALA A 103 -7.02 1.29 -11.41
C ALA A 103 -6.56 0.69 -10.06
N PHE A 104 -7.46 0.10 -9.26
CA PHE A 104 -7.18 -0.22 -7.86
C PHE A 104 -6.06 -1.23 -7.69
N ALA A 105 -6.03 -2.29 -8.49
CA ALA A 105 -5.01 -3.33 -8.39
C ALA A 105 -3.60 -2.77 -8.68
N ALA A 106 -3.47 -1.91 -9.69
CA ALA A 106 -2.19 -1.31 -10.06
C ALA A 106 -1.71 -0.31 -9.00
N ILE A 107 -2.61 0.53 -8.49
CA ILE A 107 -2.32 1.51 -7.44
C ILE A 107 -1.94 0.80 -6.13
N GLU A 108 -2.70 -0.23 -5.74
CA GLU A 108 -2.39 -1.06 -4.58
C GLU A 108 -0.98 -1.66 -4.70
N ALA A 109 -0.66 -2.31 -5.82
CA ALA A 109 0.64 -2.93 -6.03
C ALA A 109 1.79 -1.92 -5.93
N ALA A 110 1.62 -0.73 -6.51
CA ALA A 110 2.62 0.33 -6.48
C ALA A 110 2.85 0.86 -5.05
N TRP A 111 1.77 1.07 -4.28
CA TRP A 111 1.88 1.49 -2.89
C TRP A 111 2.45 0.43 -1.96
N ARG A 112 2.08 -0.84 -2.16
CA ARG A 112 2.69 -1.96 -1.42
C ARG A 112 4.19 -2.01 -1.65
N ALA A 113 4.65 -1.89 -2.91
CA ALA A 113 6.07 -1.85 -3.20
C ALA A 113 6.79 -0.69 -2.49
N ALA A 114 6.15 0.49 -2.42
CA ALA A 114 6.70 1.65 -1.73
C ALA A 114 6.71 1.51 -0.19
N LEU A 115 5.68 0.91 0.41
CA LEU A 115 5.49 0.84 1.86
C LEU A 115 6.12 -0.41 2.50
N GLU A 116 6.04 -1.54 1.82
CA GLU A 116 6.49 -2.86 2.32
C GLU A 116 7.80 -3.30 1.66
N GLY A 117 8.29 -2.52 0.68
CA GLY A 117 9.43 -2.89 -0.14
C GLY A 117 9.05 -3.89 -1.23
N PRO A 118 9.99 -4.24 -2.13
CA PRO A 118 9.75 -5.30 -3.09
C PRO A 118 9.51 -6.60 -2.33
N ARG A 119 8.33 -7.21 -2.53
CA ARG A 119 8.09 -8.59 -2.10
C ARG A 119 9.06 -9.47 -2.88
N ILE A 120 10.18 -9.82 -2.25
CA ILE A 120 10.96 -10.95 -2.71
C ILE A 120 10.05 -12.14 -2.46
N ALA A 121 9.40 -12.64 -3.50
CA ALA A 121 8.77 -13.95 -3.46
C ALA A 121 9.83 -14.87 -2.85
N ALA A 122 9.52 -15.46 -1.69
CA ALA A 122 10.41 -16.42 -1.07
C ALA A 122 10.80 -17.38 -2.19
N ARG A 123 12.08 -17.40 -2.54
CA ARG A 123 12.60 -18.29 -3.57
C ARG A 123 12.20 -19.67 -3.07
N GLU A 124 11.21 -20.31 -3.70
CA GLU A 124 10.87 -21.69 -3.40
C GLU A 124 12.17 -22.47 -3.51
N VAL A 125 12.71 -22.89 -2.37
CA VAL A 125 13.75 -23.90 -2.36
C VAL A 125 13.03 -25.18 -2.74
N PRO A 126 13.28 -25.77 -3.92
CA PRO A 126 12.65 -27.03 -4.27
C PRO A 126 12.97 -28.03 -3.16
N ALA A 127 11.93 -28.69 -2.65
CA ALA A 127 11.99 -29.66 -1.56
C ALA A 127 12.68 -30.99 -1.94
N THR A 128 13.77 -30.95 -2.71
CA THR A 128 14.51 -32.13 -3.19
C THR A 128 15.97 -32.17 -2.70
N ALA A 129 16.35 -31.37 -1.71
CA ALA A 129 17.69 -31.48 -1.11
C ALA A 129 17.66 -31.38 0.41
N VAL A 130 16.86 -32.23 1.06
CA VAL A 130 17.16 -32.71 2.41
C VAL A 130 17.19 -34.22 2.36
N ALA A 131 18.35 -34.78 2.02
CA ALA A 131 18.60 -36.18 2.32
C ALA A 131 18.62 -36.31 3.86
N PRO A 132 17.87 -37.25 4.45
CA PRO A 132 17.98 -37.50 5.88
C PRO A 132 19.35 -38.13 6.13
N LEU A 133 20.22 -37.41 6.84
CA LEU A 133 21.34 -38.06 7.53
C LEU A 133 20.71 -38.86 8.67
N ALA A 134 20.48 -40.15 8.39
CA ALA A 134 19.93 -41.10 9.33
C ALA A 134 20.75 -41.09 10.63
N ALA A 135 20.01 -41.19 11.73
CA ALA A 135 20.49 -41.25 13.08
C ALA A 135 21.58 -42.34 13.25
N ALA A 136 22.62 -41.97 14.00
CA ALA A 136 23.53 -42.90 14.63
C ALA A 136 22.76 -43.85 15.54
N GLU A 137 22.99 -45.16 15.39
CA GLU A 137 22.67 -46.14 16.43
C GLU A 137 23.92 -46.43 17.29
N PRO A 138 23.78 -46.58 18.61
CA PRO A 138 24.90 -46.84 19.51
C PRO A 138 25.29 -48.32 19.63
N LEU A 139 26.52 -48.49 20.11
CA LEU A 139 27.31 -49.70 20.32
C LEU A 139 26.62 -50.84 21.10
N ALA A 140 26.88 -52.10 20.71
CA ALA A 140 26.75 -53.26 21.61
C ALA A 140 27.90 -54.27 21.42
N ARG A 141 28.76 -54.29 22.45
CA ARG A 141 29.73 -55.28 22.96
C ARG A 141 30.87 -55.78 22.07
#